data_AF-A0A7S3ASC4-F1
#
_entry.id   AF-A0A7S3ASC4-F1
#
_cell.length_a   1.000
_cell.length_b   1.000
_cell.length_c   1.000
_cell.angle_alpha   90.00
_cell.angle_beta   90.00
_cell.angle_gamma   90.00
#
_symmetry.space_group_name_H-M   'P 1'
#
loop_
_entity.id
_entity.type
_entity.pdbx_description
1 polymer ?
#
loop_
_entity_poly.entity_id
_entity_poly.type
_entity_poly.pdbx_seq_one_letter_code
_entity_poly.pdbx_strand_id
1 'polypeptide(L)'
;MKPAWDSLAKQMNSDKVIIADVDCTAEGEPLCSRFGVEGFPTIKYFNPPDDEGEDYEGGRDEDALVEFAKTKLGPGCSLSTLEHCSEDEKKSLEEVMAMSPEAREAELEEIQSQLKAKEEAHEALLKSLQSQYDASNTELEKEKTTLKPRIKLLKKAGAKSKAPEPTKEEL
;
A
#
# COMPACT_ATOMS: atom_id res chain seq x y z
N MET A 1 -3.97 -7.02 -16.00
CA MET A 1 -3.89 -8.23 -15.16
C MET A 1 -4.98 -9.25 -15.45
N LYS A 2 -6.25 -8.84 -15.67
CA LYS A 2 -7.38 -9.78 -15.81
C LYS A 2 -7.16 -11.00 -16.73
N PRO A 3 -6.61 -10.89 -17.95
CA PRO A 3 -6.39 -12.07 -18.79
C PRO A 3 -5.41 -13.10 -18.19
N ALA A 4 -4.31 -12.63 -17.58
CA ALA A 4 -3.33 -13.48 -16.91
C ALA A 4 -3.94 -14.16 -15.67
N TRP A 5 -4.74 -13.42 -14.90
CA TRP A 5 -5.46 -13.94 -13.73
C TRP A 5 -6.48 -15.02 -14.10
N ASP A 6 -7.28 -14.78 -15.14
CA ASP A 6 -8.27 -15.75 -15.62
C ASP A 6 -7.58 -17.04 -16.17
N SER A 7 -6.37 -16.92 -16.73
CA SER A 7 -5.56 -18.08 -17.15
C SER A 7 -5.00 -18.85 -15.94
N LEU A 8 -4.40 -18.14 -14.98
CA LEU A 8 -3.89 -18.72 -13.74
C LEU A 8 -4.98 -19.51 -13.00
N ALA A 9 -6.16 -18.91 -12.84
CA ALA A 9 -7.29 -19.56 -12.19
C ALA A 9 -7.69 -20.86 -12.88
N LYS A 10 -7.67 -20.91 -14.22
CA LYS A 10 -7.97 -22.15 -14.95
C LYS A 10 -6.89 -23.22 -14.80
N GLN A 11 -5.62 -22.82 -14.71
CA GLN A 11 -4.49 -23.75 -14.65
C GLN A 11 -4.26 -24.31 -13.24
N MET A 12 -4.46 -23.50 -12.21
CA MET A 12 -4.05 -23.82 -10.84
C MET A 12 -5.21 -24.26 -9.94
N ASN A 13 -6.46 -23.97 -10.30
CA ASN A 13 -7.61 -24.30 -9.47
C ASN A 13 -7.74 -25.83 -9.30
N SER A 14 -7.45 -26.27 -8.08
CA SER A 14 -7.39 -27.66 -7.65
C SER A 14 -7.79 -27.76 -6.19
N ASP A 15 -7.90 -28.97 -5.64
CA ASP A 15 -8.19 -29.18 -4.21
C ASP A 15 -7.09 -28.59 -3.28
N LYS A 16 -5.92 -28.22 -3.83
CA LYS A 16 -4.77 -27.73 -3.07
C LYS A 16 -4.54 -26.22 -3.20
N VAL A 17 -4.97 -25.62 -4.30
CA VAL A 17 -4.76 -24.19 -4.60
C VAL A 17 -6.04 -23.63 -5.19
N ILE A 18 -6.60 -22.62 -4.53
CA ILE A 18 -7.79 -21.91 -4.96
C ILE A 18 -7.37 -20.51 -5.38
N ILE A 19 -7.77 -20.11 -6.58
CA ILE A 19 -7.59 -18.74 -7.08
C ILE A 19 -8.97 -18.10 -7.13
N ALA A 20 -9.15 -17.01 -6.41
CA ALA A 20 -10.42 -16.29 -6.31
C ALA A 20 -10.20 -14.79 -6.49
N ASP A 21 -11.23 -14.10 -6.99
CA ASP A 21 -11.32 -12.64 -7.01
C ASP A 21 -12.44 -12.17 -6.09
N VAL A 22 -12.23 -11.02 -5.45
CA VAL A 22 -13.20 -10.36 -4.57
C VAL A 22 -13.44 -8.95 -5.10
N ASP A 23 -14.71 -8.59 -5.29
CA ASP A 23 -15.09 -7.22 -5.64
C ASP A 23 -15.18 -6.35 -4.38
N CYS A 24 -14.09 -5.64 -4.12
CA CYS A 24 -13.95 -4.71 -3.01
C CYS A 24 -14.77 -3.41 -3.17
N THR A 25 -15.48 -3.23 -4.30
CA THR A 25 -16.35 -2.06 -4.54
C THR A 25 -17.84 -2.35 -4.27
N ALA A 26 -18.17 -3.60 -3.98
CA ALA A 26 -19.52 -4.08 -3.71
C ALA A 26 -19.57 -4.83 -2.36
N GLU A 27 -20.14 -6.03 -2.32
CA GLU A 27 -20.33 -6.81 -1.09
C GLU A 27 -19.01 -7.25 -0.43
N GLY A 28 -17.89 -7.21 -1.16
CA GLY A 28 -16.56 -7.57 -0.64
C GLY A 28 -15.83 -6.46 0.12
N GLU A 29 -16.36 -5.23 0.16
CA GLU A 29 -15.70 -4.08 0.82
C GLU A 29 -15.28 -4.38 2.28
N PRO A 30 -16.11 -4.99 3.15
CA PRO A 30 -15.70 -5.30 4.52
C PRO A 30 -14.52 -6.29 4.60
N LEU A 31 -14.44 -7.24 3.66
CA LEU A 31 -13.35 -8.21 3.60
C LEU A 31 -12.05 -7.53 3.16
N CYS A 32 -12.14 -6.67 2.15
CA CYS A 32 -10.99 -5.93 1.63
C CYS A 32 -10.46 -4.92 2.65
N SER A 33 -11.34 -4.25 3.39
CA SER A 33 -11.00 -3.38 4.51
C SER A 33 -10.32 -4.15 5.65
N ARG A 34 -10.82 -5.36 6.01
CA ARG A 34 -10.18 -6.23 7.02
C ARG A 34 -8.73 -6.57 6.63
N PHE A 35 -8.48 -6.84 5.36
CA PHE A 35 -7.15 -7.20 4.86
C PHE A 35 -6.35 -5.97 4.38
N GLY A 36 -6.74 -4.74 4.72
CA GLY A 36 -5.96 -3.54 4.39
C GLY A 36 -5.76 -3.30 2.89
N VAL A 37 -6.73 -3.64 2.05
CA VAL A 37 -6.65 -3.39 0.60
C VAL A 37 -6.96 -1.92 0.30
N GLU A 38 -5.92 -1.12 0.06
CA GLU A 38 -6.05 0.33 -0.18
C GLU A 38 -6.11 0.72 -1.68
N GLY A 39 -5.77 -0.20 -2.58
CA GLY A 39 -5.70 0.05 -4.02
C GLY A 39 -5.95 -1.19 -4.86
N PHE A 40 -6.34 -1.01 -6.12
CA PHE A 40 -6.65 -2.13 -7.02
C PHE A 40 -5.74 -2.18 -8.23
N PRO A 41 -5.31 -3.38 -8.68
CA PRO A 41 -5.50 -4.67 -8.01
C PRO A 41 -4.49 -4.91 -6.89
N THR A 42 -4.92 -5.50 -5.77
CA THR A 42 -4.05 -6.09 -4.74
C THR A 42 -4.21 -7.61 -4.78
N ILE A 43 -3.11 -8.33 -4.69
CA ILE A 43 -3.09 -9.80 -4.66
C ILE A 43 -2.57 -10.20 -3.30
N LYS A 44 -3.35 -11.01 -2.60
CA LYS A 44 -2.94 -11.65 -1.35
C LYS A 44 -2.96 -13.16 -1.51
N TYR A 45 -2.09 -13.84 -0.79
CA TYR A 45 -2.09 -15.29 -0.71
C TYR A 45 -2.17 -15.76 0.73
N PHE A 46 -2.73 -16.96 0.91
CA PHE A 46 -3.00 -17.56 2.20
C PHE A 46 -2.51 -19.00 2.17
N ASN A 47 -1.64 -19.36 3.12
CA ASN A 47 -1.18 -20.72 3.31
C ASN A 47 -1.58 -21.17 4.72
N PRO A 48 -2.64 -21.99 4.87
CA PRO A 48 -3.09 -22.43 6.18
C PRO A 48 -1.94 -23.02 7.01
N PRO A 49 -1.85 -22.69 8.31
CA PRO A 49 -2.88 -22.09 9.14
C PRO A 49 -2.95 -20.55 9.14
N ASP A 50 -2.16 -19.86 8.32
CA ASP A 50 -2.20 -18.40 8.22
C ASP A 50 -3.56 -17.91 7.71
N ASP A 51 -4.19 -17.02 8.49
CA ASP A 51 -5.49 -16.41 8.21
C ASP A 51 -5.42 -14.89 8.02
N GLU A 52 -4.25 -14.28 8.23
CA GLU A 52 -4.00 -12.85 7.98
C GLU A 52 -3.58 -12.61 6.53
N GLY A 53 -2.87 -13.57 5.94
CA GLY A 53 -2.47 -13.56 4.54
C GLY A 53 -1.33 -12.58 4.24
N GLU A 54 -0.61 -12.88 3.17
CA GLU A 54 0.59 -12.13 2.78
C GLU A 54 0.38 -11.39 1.45
N ASP A 55 1.03 -10.22 1.32
CA ASP A 55 1.02 -9.46 0.07
C ASP A 55 1.91 -10.09 -1.00
N TYR A 56 1.35 -10.22 -2.20
CA TYR A 56 2.12 -10.65 -3.37
C TYR A 56 2.81 -9.45 -4.04
N GLU A 57 4.13 -9.41 -3.90
CA GLU A 57 5.02 -8.36 -4.44
C GLU A 57 5.71 -8.78 -5.76
N GLY A 58 5.32 -9.91 -6.36
CA GLY A 58 5.95 -10.44 -7.57
C GLY A 58 5.43 -9.84 -8.89
N GLY A 59 5.91 -10.39 -10.01
CA GLY A 59 5.49 -10.01 -11.36
C GLY A 59 4.02 -10.35 -11.65
N ARG A 60 3.29 -9.46 -12.33
CA ARG A 60 1.84 -9.61 -12.58
C ARG A 60 1.50 -10.16 -13.97
N ASP A 61 2.52 -10.64 -14.68
CA ASP A 61 2.36 -11.43 -15.90
C ASP A 61 2.04 -12.89 -15.57
N GLU A 62 1.60 -13.63 -16.59
CA GLU A 62 1.16 -15.01 -16.43
C GLU A 62 2.28 -15.93 -15.92
N ASP A 63 3.48 -15.80 -16.45
CA ASP A 63 4.61 -16.68 -16.11
C ASP A 63 4.99 -16.50 -14.63
N ALA A 64 5.13 -15.25 -14.17
CA ALA A 64 5.45 -14.95 -12.77
C ALA A 64 4.37 -15.41 -11.79
N LEU A 65 3.09 -15.26 -12.14
CA LEU A 65 1.98 -15.72 -11.31
C LEU A 65 1.92 -17.26 -11.23
N VAL A 66 2.13 -17.95 -12.36
CA VAL A 66 2.14 -19.41 -12.42
C VAL A 66 3.33 -19.98 -11.66
N GLU A 67 4.51 -19.38 -11.79
CA GLU A 67 5.70 -19.78 -11.03
C GLU A 67 5.48 -19.64 -9.53
N PHE A 68 4.94 -18.50 -9.09
CA PHE A 68 4.58 -18.28 -7.69
C PHE A 68 3.57 -19.32 -7.20
N ALA A 69 2.47 -19.51 -7.95
CA ALA A 69 1.43 -20.45 -7.56
C ALA A 69 1.93 -21.91 -7.49
N LYS A 70 2.97 -22.29 -8.25
CA LYS A 70 3.55 -23.63 -8.21
C LYS A 70 4.57 -23.83 -7.09
N THR A 71 5.24 -22.77 -6.67
CA THR A 71 6.40 -22.85 -5.76
C THR A 71 6.08 -22.38 -4.35
N LYS A 72 5.07 -21.50 -4.20
CA LYS A 72 4.72 -20.84 -2.93
C LYS A 72 3.32 -21.19 -2.45
N LEU A 73 2.43 -21.68 -3.33
CA LEU A 73 1.09 -22.14 -2.96
C LEU A 73 1.04 -23.67 -2.97
N GLY A 74 0.27 -24.23 -2.04
CA GLY A 74 0.17 -25.68 -1.82
C GLY A 74 0.30 -25.99 -0.32
N PRO A 75 0.55 -27.25 0.08
CA PRO A 75 0.87 -27.54 1.47
C PRO A 75 2.17 -26.82 1.83
N GLY A 76 2.04 -25.66 2.46
CA GLY A 76 3.16 -24.83 2.86
C GLY A 76 3.92 -25.44 4.03
N CYS A 77 4.99 -24.78 4.42
CA CYS A 77 5.64 -25.06 5.69
C CYS A 77 4.62 -24.90 6.83
N SER A 78 4.31 -26.00 7.50
CA SER A 78 3.40 -26.02 8.66
C SER A 78 3.81 -27.13 9.63
N LEU A 79 3.28 -27.11 10.85
CA LEU A 79 3.56 -28.15 11.85
C LEU A 79 3.18 -29.56 11.38
N SER A 80 2.18 -29.67 10.50
CA SER A 80 1.75 -30.94 9.90
C SER A 80 2.48 -31.28 8.60
N THR A 81 3.26 -30.35 8.04
CA THR A 81 3.97 -30.54 6.76
C THR A 81 5.39 -29.99 6.82
N LEU A 82 6.12 -30.34 7.88
CA LEU A 82 7.52 -29.93 8.11
C LEU A 82 8.46 -30.28 6.95
N GLU A 83 8.13 -31.26 6.11
CA GLU A 83 8.90 -31.59 4.91
C GLU A 83 8.97 -30.44 3.88
N HIS A 84 8.05 -29.48 3.96
CA HIS A 84 8.02 -28.29 3.10
C HIS A 84 8.66 -27.05 3.74
N CYS A 85 9.13 -27.15 4.99
CA CYS A 85 9.84 -26.08 5.67
C CYS A 85 11.35 -26.10 5.35
N SER A 86 11.92 -24.92 5.11
CA SER A 86 13.36 -24.67 5.17
C SER A 86 13.91 -24.95 6.57
N GLU A 87 15.24 -25.11 6.67
CA GLU A 87 15.89 -25.33 7.96
C GLU A 87 15.67 -24.15 8.92
N ASP A 88 15.67 -22.92 8.39
CA ASP A 88 15.41 -21.71 9.18
C ASP A 88 13.96 -21.67 9.69
N GLU A 89 12.98 -21.98 8.85
CA GLU A 89 11.57 -22.04 9.27
C GLU A 89 11.33 -23.11 10.32
N LYS A 90 11.95 -24.30 10.17
CA LYS A 90 11.88 -25.36 11.19
C LYS A 90 12.43 -24.88 12.52
N LYS A 91 13.57 -24.22 12.50
CA LYS A 91 14.21 -23.69 13.70
C LYS A 91 13.32 -22.64 14.37
N SER A 92 12.75 -21.71 13.62
CA SER A 92 11.80 -20.73 14.15
C SER A 92 10.55 -21.37 14.72
N LEU A 93 9.99 -22.39 14.05
CA LEU A 93 8.85 -23.15 14.57
C LEU A 93 9.20 -23.88 15.87
N GLU A 94 10.37 -24.51 15.97
CA GLU A 94 10.84 -25.17 17.19
C GLU A 94 11.02 -24.18 18.35
N GLU A 95 11.58 -23.00 18.09
CA GLU A 95 11.73 -21.93 19.09
C GLU A 95 10.36 -21.46 19.62
N VAL A 96 9.41 -21.21 18.72
CA VAL A 96 8.05 -20.81 19.09
C VAL A 96 7.31 -21.96 19.79
N MET A 97 7.48 -23.21 19.36
CA MET A 97 6.89 -24.39 20.01
C MET A 97 7.48 -24.69 21.39
N ALA A 98 8.71 -24.24 21.67
CA ALA A 98 9.31 -24.36 22.99
C ALA A 98 8.64 -23.43 24.03
N MET A 99 7.89 -22.42 23.58
CA MET A 99 7.02 -21.60 24.42
C MET A 99 5.72 -22.34 24.76
N SER A 100 5.13 -22.06 25.92
CA SER A 100 3.83 -22.66 26.26
C SER A 100 2.72 -22.09 25.35
N PRO A 101 1.61 -22.83 25.13
CA PRO A 101 0.45 -22.30 24.40
C PRO A 101 -0.02 -20.95 24.93
N GLU A 102 -0.03 -20.78 26.26
CA GLU A 102 -0.44 -19.53 26.93
C GLU A 102 0.56 -18.40 26.67
N ALA A 103 1.86 -18.70 26.64
CA ALA A 103 2.88 -17.71 26.33
C ALA A 103 2.80 -17.24 24.87
N ARG A 104 2.50 -18.16 23.93
CA ARG A 104 2.28 -17.82 22.52
C ARG A 104 1.02 -16.98 22.31
N GLU A 105 -0.07 -17.32 22.98
CA GLU A 105 -1.32 -16.55 22.90
C GLU A 105 -1.14 -15.13 23.47
N ALA A 106 -0.45 -15.01 24.61
CA ALA A 106 -0.14 -13.71 25.20
C ALA A 106 0.79 -12.85 24.31
N GLU A 107 1.78 -13.46 23.66
CA GLU A 107 2.65 -12.76 22.71
C GLU A 107 1.88 -12.30 21.46
N LEU A 108 0.98 -13.12 20.93
CA LEU A 108 0.09 -12.73 19.82
C LEU A 108 -0.81 -11.55 20.21
N GLU A 109 -1.44 -11.58 21.39
CA GLU A 109 -2.30 -10.50 21.86
C GLU A 109 -1.52 -9.18 22.02
N GLU A 110 -0.30 -9.24 22.57
CA GLU A 110 0.57 -8.07 22.68
C GLU A 110 0.97 -7.51 21.32
N ILE A 111 1.37 -8.38 20.37
CA ILE A 111 1.72 -7.95 19.01
C ILE A 111 0.51 -7.31 18.31
N GLN A 112 -0.67 -7.93 18.40
CA GLN A 112 -1.90 -7.40 17.80
C GLN A 112 -2.29 -6.05 18.43
N SER A 113 -2.16 -5.90 19.75
CA SER A 113 -2.39 -4.64 20.46
C SER A 113 -1.43 -3.55 20.01
N GLN A 114 -0.14 -3.87 19.88
CA GLN A 114 0.87 -2.95 19.38
C GLN A 114 0.59 -2.52 17.94
N LEU A 115 0.23 -3.45 17.05
CA LEU A 115 -0.12 -3.15 15.66
C LEU A 115 -1.33 -2.21 15.59
N LYS A 116 -2.41 -2.54 16.28
CA LYS A 116 -3.61 -1.69 16.33
C LYS A 116 -3.31 -0.28 16.83
N ALA A 117 -2.55 -0.17 17.93
CA ALA A 117 -2.16 1.13 18.47
C ALA A 117 -1.31 1.96 17.49
N LYS A 118 -0.45 1.29 16.70
CA LYS A 118 0.35 1.93 15.65
C LYS A 118 -0.49 2.36 14.45
N GLU A 119 -1.47 1.56 14.04
CA GLU A 119 -2.41 1.89 12.97
C GLU A 119 -3.28 3.11 13.34
N GLU A 120 -3.88 3.12 14.54
CA GLU A 120 -4.67 4.26 15.03
C GLU A 120 -3.81 5.54 15.12
N ALA A 121 -2.56 5.42 15.58
CA ALA A 121 -1.62 6.54 15.61
C ALA A 121 -1.26 7.03 14.19
N HIS A 122 -1.13 6.12 13.23
CA HIS A 122 -0.88 6.44 11.83
C HIS A 122 -2.08 7.16 11.20
N GLU A 123 -3.30 6.67 11.41
CA GLU A 123 -4.52 7.31 10.92
C GLU A 123 -4.68 8.72 11.49
N ALA A 124 -4.43 8.90 12.79
CA ALA A 124 -4.45 10.20 13.44
C ALA A 124 -3.42 11.18 12.83
N LEU A 125 -2.22 10.69 12.52
CA LEU A 125 -1.19 11.47 11.85
C LEU A 125 -1.63 11.89 10.45
N LEU A 126 -2.17 10.97 9.66
CA LEU A 126 -2.65 11.24 8.30
C LEU A 126 -3.74 12.32 8.31
N LYS A 127 -4.72 12.22 9.21
CA LYS A 127 -5.79 13.20 9.37
C LYS A 127 -5.26 14.59 9.74
N SER A 128 -4.31 14.66 10.66
CA SER A 128 -3.64 15.90 11.04
C SER A 128 -2.89 16.52 9.87
N LEU A 129 -2.14 15.71 9.13
CA LEU A 129 -1.37 16.16 7.97
C LEU A 129 -2.29 16.68 6.85
N GLN A 130 -3.39 15.98 6.57
CA GLN A 130 -4.39 16.41 5.61
C GLN A 130 -4.98 17.77 5.98
N SER A 131 -5.35 17.98 7.25
CA SER A 131 -5.87 19.26 7.72
C SER A 131 -4.83 20.39 7.59
N GLN A 132 -3.55 20.11 7.88
CA GLN A 132 -2.48 21.09 7.74
C GLN A 132 -2.25 21.46 6.27
N TYR A 133 -2.27 20.47 5.38
CA TYR A 133 -2.14 20.66 3.94
C TYR A 133 -3.28 21.52 3.38
N ASP A 134 -4.53 21.21 3.74
CA ASP A 134 -5.71 21.97 3.29
C ASP A 134 -5.71 23.41 3.80
N ALA A 135 -5.30 23.62 5.05
CA ALA A 135 -5.14 24.94 5.64
C ALA A 135 -4.05 25.74 4.90
N SER A 136 -2.86 25.15 4.71
CA SER A 136 -1.74 25.78 4.00
C SER A 136 -2.11 26.15 2.56
N ASN A 137 -2.78 25.25 1.83
CA ASN A 137 -3.24 25.53 0.48
C ASN A 137 -4.27 26.66 0.42
N THR A 138 -5.19 26.68 1.38
CA THR A 138 -6.20 27.75 1.47
C THR A 138 -5.53 29.10 1.71
N GLU A 139 -4.55 29.17 2.59
CA GLU A 139 -3.77 30.39 2.85
C GLU A 139 -2.97 30.82 1.62
N LEU A 140 -2.28 29.87 0.99
CA LEU A 140 -1.50 30.12 -0.22
C LEU A 140 -2.37 30.69 -1.36
N GLU A 141 -3.55 30.13 -1.61
CA GLU A 141 -4.45 30.63 -2.66
C GLU A 141 -5.06 32.01 -2.33
N LYS A 142 -5.37 32.27 -1.05
CA LYS A 142 -5.78 33.60 -0.59
C LYS A 142 -4.68 34.63 -0.80
N GLU A 143 -3.44 34.30 -0.44
CA GLU A 143 -2.30 35.19 -0.58
C GLU A 143 -1.96 35.43 -2.06
N LYS A 144 -1.93 34.38 -2.89
CA LYS A 144 -1.80 34.51 -4.35
C LYS A 144 -2.84 35.45 -4.93
N THR A 145 -4.10 35.30 -4.55
CA THR A 145 -5.20 36.14 -5.02
C THR A 145 -5.01 37.59 -4.59
N THR A 146 -4.59 37.81 -3.34
CA THR A 146 -4.31 39.13 -2.75
C THR A 146 -3.13 39.82 -3.44
N LEU A 147 -2.05 39.09 -3.74
CA LEU A 147 -0.84 39.61 -4.36
C LEU A 147 -0.97 39.75 -5.89
N LYS A 148 -1.89 39.02 -6.54
CA LYS A 148 -2.09 39.03 -8.00
C LYS A 148 -2.21 40.43 -8.62
N PRO A 149 -2.96 41.40 -8.06
CA PRO A 149 -3.02 42.76 -8.59
C PRO A 149 -1.67 43.48 -8.50
N ARG A 150 -0.97 43.36 -7.36
CA ARG A 150 0.35 43.96 -7.15
C ARG A 150 1.37 43.39 -8.14
N ILE A 151 1.38 42.07 -8.31
CA ILE A 151 2.22 41.38 -9.30
C ILE A 151 1.94 41.90 -10.71
N LYS A 152 0.66 42.06 -11.10
CA LYS A 152 0.29 42.64 -12.41
C LYS A 152 0.81 44.06 -12.60
N LEU A 153 0.72 44.92 -11.57
CA LEU A 153 1.24 46.28 -11.62
C LEU A 153 2.76 46.31 -11.74
N LEU A 154 3.47 45.50 -10.96
CA LEU A 154 4.92 45.39 -11.02
C LEU A 154 5.40 44.91 -12.38
N LYS A 155 4.75 43.89 -12.97
CA LYS A 155 5.05 43.42 -14.33
C LYS A 155 4.84 44.51 -15.39
N LYS A 156 3.76 45.30 -15.29
CA LYS A 156 3.50 46.43 -16.19
C LYS A 156 4.56 47.54 -16.03
N ALA A 157 5.02 47.81 -14.81
CA ALA A 157 6.04 48.82 -14.54
C ALA A 157 7.40 48.43 -15.13
N GLY A 158 7.81 47.16 -14.98
CA GLY A 158 9.04 46.63 -15.59
C GLY A 158 9.02 46.61 -17.13
N ALA A 159 7.84 46.67 -17.77
CA ALA A 159 7.73 46.79 -19.22
C ALA A 159 7.99 48.22 -19.74
N LYS A 160 7.85 49.26 -18.90
CA LYS A 160 8.12 50.66 -19.29
C LYS A 160 9.59 51.05 -19.22
N SER A 161 10.44 50.32 -18.50
CA SER A 161 11.88 50.62 -18.41
C SER A 161 12.72 50.06 -19.56
N LYS A 162 12.09 49.49 -20.60
CA LYS A 162 12.75 49.00 -21.82
C LYS A 162 12.43 49.81 -23.09
N ALA A 163 11.79 50.98 -22.97
CA ALA A 163 11.73 51.93 -24.09
C ALA A 163 13.05 52.71 -24.17
N PRO A 164 13.69 52.82 -25.35
CA PRO A 164 14.99 53.47 -25.50
C PRO A 164 14.88 54.96 -25.14
N GLU A 165 15.89 55.47 -24.41
CA GLU A 165 16.05 56.90 -24.14
C GLU A 165 15.95 57.70 -25.46
N PRO A 166 15.16 58.78 -25.52
CA PRO A 166 15.20 59.67 -26.67
C PRO A 166 16.55 60.38 -26.68
N THR A 167 17.32 60.12 -27.74
CA THR A 167 18.50 60.87 -28.14
C THR A 167 18.17 62.37 -28.17
N LYS A 168 18.86 63.16 -27.35
CA LYS A 168 18.97 64.61 -27.58
C LYS A 168 20.21 64.85 -28.44
N GLU A 169 19.98 64.87 -29.75
CA GLU A 169 20.87 65.51 -30.72
C GLU A 169 20.56 67.03 -30.76
N GLU A 170 21.63 67.81 -30.61
CA GLU A 170 21.92 69.12 -31.23
C GLU A 170 20.86 70.24 -31.22
N LEU A 171 21.13 71.29 -30.42
CA LEU A 171 21.54 72.63 -30.88
C LEU A 171 21.85 73.56 -29.69
#